data_AF-A0A7Y4XT17-F1
#
_entry.id   AF-A0A7Y4XT17-F1
#
_cell.length_a   1.000
_cell.length_b   1.000
_cell.length_c   1.000
_cell.angle_alpha   90.00
_cell.angle_beta   90.00
_cell.angle_gamma   90.00
#
_symmetry.space_group_name_H-M   'P 1'
#
loop_
_entity.id
_entity.type
_entity.pdbx_description
1 polymer ?
#
loop_
_entity_poly.entity_id
_entity_poly.type
_entity_poly.pdbx_seq_one_letter_code
_entity_poly.pdbx_strand_id
1 'polypeptide(L)'
;MTTAIKPATTFWIIGVLALLWNLMGVSAYVMQIMMTPEAIQALPENEQALYTNIPMWATMAFAIAVFGGALASVLLLMRKKLATTIFMISFVGIVVQMIHSFFISNSIEVYGPGGMVMPVMIIVIGAYLIWYSKSASDRGWIN
;
A
#
# COMPACT_ATOMS: atom_id res chain seq x y z
N MET A 1 -11.25 20.80 -22.93
CA MET A 1 -10.38 19.66 -23.27
C MET A 1 -8.95 20.06 -22.95
N THR A 2 -8.30 19.43 -21.97
CA THR A 2 -6.89 19.69 -21.65
C THR A 2 -6.02 19.01 -22.71
N THR A 3 -5.19 19.78 -23.39
CA THR A 3 -4.19 19.25 -24.32
C THR A 3 -3.19 18.39 -23.54
N ALA A 4 -3.11 17.10 -23.89
CA ALA A 4 -2.23 16.16 -23.22
C ALA A 4 -0.77 16.55 -23.43
N ILE A 5 -0.09 16.99 -22.37
CA ILE A 5 1.34 17.34 -22.43
C ILE A 5 2.16 16.05 -22.33
N LYS A 6 3.24 15.95 -23.11
CA LYS A 6 4.15 14.79 -23.05
C LYS A 6 4.78 14.68 -21.65
N PRO A 7 4.65 13.55 -20.94
CA PRO A 7 5.26 13.38 -19.62
C PRO A 7 6.78 13.38 -19.69
N ALA A 8 7.43 13.87 -18.64
CA ALA A 8 8.89 13.77 -18.48
C ALA A 8 9.32 12.31 -18.26
N THR A 9 10.59 11.98 -18.53
CA THR A 9 11.12 10.62 -18.28
C THR A 9 10.98 10.18 -16.82
N THR A 10 11.07 11.14 -15.88
CA THR A 10 10.86 10.90 -14.45
C THR A 10 9.47 10.37 -14.12
N PHE A 11 8.45 10.69 -14.93
CA PHE A 11 7.10 10.14 -14.77
C PHE A 11 7.05 8.63 -14.92
N TRP A 12 7.71 8.11 -15.94
CA TRP A 12 7.78 6.67 -16.19
C TRP A 12 8.58 5.96 -15.11
N ILE A 13 9.71 6.54 -14.69
CA ILE A 13 10.54 6.00 -13.61
C ILE A 13 9.73 5.91 -12.32
N ILE A 14 9.09 7.00 -11.90
CA ILE A 14 8.27 7.02 -10.67
C ILE A 14 7.09 6.07 -10.78
N GLY A 15 6.41 6.01 -11.93
CA GLY A 15 5.29 5.08 -12.13
C GLY A 15 5.69 3.61 -12.05
N VAL A 16 6.85 3.23 -12.61
CA VAL A 16 7.38 1.86 -12.51
C VAL A 16 7.79 1.54 -11.07
N LEU A 17 8.50 2.45 -10.40
CA LEU A 17 8.87 2.26 -8.99
C LEU A 17 7.64 2.14 -8.09
N ALA A 18 6.60 2.94 -8.34
CA ALA A 18 5.32 2.84 -7.63
C ALA A 18 4.66 1.48 -7.85
N LEU A 19 4.66 0.97 -9.08
CA LEU A 19 4.10 -0.34 -9.38
C LEU A 19 4.87 -1.46 -8.67
N LEU A 20 6.21 -1.45 -8.75
CA LEU A 20 7.04 -2.45 -8.07
C LEU A 20 6.84 -2.43 -6.55
N TRP A 21 6.80 -1.25 -5.95
CA TRP A 21 6.51 -1.10 -4.52
C TRP A 21 5.16 -1.70 -4.13
N ASN A 22 4.10 -1.40 -4.88
CA ASN A 22 2.79 -1.94 -4.57
C ASN A 22 2.70 -3.45 -4.83
N LEU A 23 3.42 -3.98 -5.81
CA LEU A 23 3.53 -5.43 -6.03
C LEU A 23 4.24 -6.15 -4.89
N MET A 24 5.23 -5.52 -4.24
CA MET A 24 5.80 -6.04 -2.99
C MET A 24 4.77 -6.07 -1.86
N GLY A 25 3.87 -5.08 -1.80
CA GLY A 25 2.73 -5.11 -0.88
C GLY A 25 1.77 -6.27 -1.19
N VAL A 26 1.45 -6.48 -2.47
CA VAL A 26 0.59 -7.60 -2.90
C VAL A 26 1.21 -8.95 -2.54
N SER A 27 2.52 -9.12 -2.73
CA SER A 27 3.19 -10.36 -2.33
C SER A 27 3.15 -10.57 -0.81
N ALA A 28 3.35 -9.51 -0.01
CA ALA A 28 3.20 -9.57 1.43
C ALA A 28 1.79 -9.98 1.86
N TYR A 29 0.75 -9.43 1.23
CA TYR A 29 -0.64 -9.85 1.46
C TYR A 29 -0.85 -11.33 1.13
N VAL A 30 -0.39 -11.78 -0.04
CA VAL A 30 -0.51 -13.18 -0.46
C VAL A 30 0.20 -14.11 0.53
N MET A 31 1.42 -13.76 0.96
CA MET A 31 2.16 -14.54 1.96
C MET A 31 1.41 -14.63 3.29
N GLN A 32 0.80 -13.53 3.74
CA GLN A 32 0.02 -13.52 4.99
C GLN A 32 -1.21 -14.43 4.91
N ILE A 33 -1.98 -14.38 3.81
CA ILE A 33 -3.21 -15.20 3.69
C ILE A 33 -2.92 -16.67 3.38
N MET A 34 -1.75 -16.98 2.83
CA MET A 34 -1.29 -18.34 2.54
C MET A 34 -0.53 -18.96 3.72
N MET A 35 -0.37 -18.24 4.83
CA MET A 35 0.39 -18.73 5.97
C MET A 35 -0.32 -19.93 6.62
N THR A 36 0.37 -21.07 6.67
CA THR A 36 -0.21 -22.28 7.23
C THR A 36 -0.12 -22.28 8.76
N PRO A 37 -0.97 -23.07 9.46
CA PRO A 37 -0.87 -23.20 10.91
C PRO A 37 0.51 -23.63 11.38
N GLU A 38 1.19 -24.51 10.63
CA GLU A 38 2.54 -24.97 10.94
C GLU A 38 3.57 -23.85 10.80
N ALA A 39 3.42 -22.98 9.78
CA ALA A 39 4.27 -21.81 9.61
C ALA A 39 4.06 -20.79 10.74
N ILE A 40 2.82 -20.63 11.22
CA ILE A 40 2.53 -19.77 12.38
C ILE A 40 3.18 -20.36 13.64
N GLN A 41 3.07 -21.67 13.88
CA GLN A 41 3.68 -22.32 15.04
C GLN A 41 5.21 -22.26 15.06
N ALA A 42 5.83 -22.07 13.89
CA ALA A 42 7.27 -21.86 13.77
C ALA A 42 7.72 -20.44 14.17
N LEU A 43 6.79 -19.49 14.33
CA LEU A 43 7.10 -18.13 14.78
C LEU A 43 7.30 -18.09 16.31
N PRO A 44 8.04 -17.08 16.82
CA PRO A 44 8.08 -16.78 18.26
C PRO A 44 6.67 -16.65 18.85
N GLU A 45 6.45 -17.17 20.06
CA GLU A 45 5.13 -17.29 20.68
C GLU A 45 4.41 -15.94 20.82
N ASN A 46 5.17 -14.86 21.05
CA ASN A 46 4.68 -13.48 21.09
C ASN A 46 4.21 -12.96 19.72
N GLU A 47 4.69 -13.51 18.61
CA GLU A 47 4.30 -13.14 17.25
C GLU A 47 3.13 -13.97 16.72
N GLN A 48 2.96 -15.20 17.20
CA GLN A 48 1.89 -16.11 16.72
C GLN A 48 0.49 -15.49 16.85
N ALA A 49 0.26 -14.76 17.94
CA ALA A 49 -1.00 -14.07 18.22
C ALA A 49 -1.37 -13.01 17.16
N LEU A 50 -0.37 -12.43 16.47
CA LEU A 50 -0.58 -11.43 15.43
C LEU A 50 -1.15 -12.04 14.14
N TYR A 51 -1.01 -13.36 13.95
CA TYR A 51 -1.41 -14.06 12.74
C TYR A 51 -2.62 -14.99 12.92
N THR A 52 -2.94 -15.38 14.16
CA THR A 52 -3.99 -16.39 14.43
C THR A 52 -5.41 -15.84 14.42
N ASN A 53 -5.62 -14.54 14.64
CA ASN A 53 -6.96 -13.95 14.78
C ASN A 53 -7.10 -12.59 14.09
N ILE A 54 -6.58 -12.46 12.86
CA ILE A 54 -6.71 -11.22 12.11
C ILE A 54 -8.17 -11.03 11.68
N PRO A 55 -8.85 -9.95 12.11
CA PRO A 55 -10.22 -9.69 11.73
C PRO A 55 -10.37 -9.53 10.22
N MET A 56 -11.46 -10.05 9.67
CA MET A 56 -11.73 -10.01 8.23
C MET A 56 -11.69 -8.58 7.65
N TRP A 57 -12.17 -7.59 8.40
CA TRP A 57 -12.14 -6.18 7.97
C TRP A 57 -10.71 -5.63 7.84
N ALA A 58 -9.77 -6.08 8.68
CA ALA A 58 -8.37 -5.67 8.62
C ALA A 58 -7.68 -6.31 7.42
N THR A 59 -7.99 -7.58 7.14
CA THR A 59 -7.54 -8.28 5.92
C THR A 59 -8.07 -7.61 4.66
N MET A 60 -9.34 -7.21 4.64
CA MET A 60 -9.92 -6.46 3.52
C MET A 60 -9.27 -5.08 3.35
N ALA A 61 -8.97 -4.37 4.46
CA ALA A 61 -8.26 -3.10 4.41
C ALA A 61 -6.86 -3.25 3.81
N PHE A 62 -6.13 -4.31 4.18
CA PHE A 62 -4.82 -4.63 3.60
C PHE A 62 -4.93 -4.93 2.10
N ALA A 63 -5.93 -5.74 1.69
CA ALA A 63 -6.18 -6.02 0.29
C ALA A 63 -6.45 -4.72 -0.51
N ILE A 64 -7.30 -3.83 0.01
CA ILE A 64 -7.60 -2.54 -0.63
C ILE A 64 -6.34 -1.67 -0.74
N ALA A 65 -5.51 -1.66 0.31
CA ALA A 65 -4.25 -0.92 0.31
C ALA A 65 -3.35 -1.35 -0.85
N VAL A 66 -3.05 -2.65 -0.95
CA VAL A 66 -2.03 -3.15 -1.89
C VAL A 66 -2.54 -3.32 -3.31
N PHE A 67 -3.73 -3.91 -3.50
CA PHE A 67 -4.31 -4.09 -4.83
C PHE A 67 -4.79 -2.75 -5.40
N GLY A 68 -5.34 -1.87 -4.56
CA GLY A 68 -5.69 -0.51 -4.95
C GLY A 68 -4.44 0.27 -5.40
N GLY A 69 -3.36 0.20 -4.63
CA GLY A 69 -2.11 0.89 -4.98
C GLY A 69 -1.46 0.35 -6.24
N ALA A 70 -1.49 -0.97 -6.46
CA ALA A 70 -1.01 -1.59 -7.68
C ALA A 70 -1.85 -1.16 -8.90
N LEU A 71 -3.18 -1.22 -8.79
CA LEU A 71 -4.09 -0.78 -9.85
C LEU A 71 -3.91 0.71 -10.16
N ALA A 72 -3.81 1.56 -9.14
CA ALA A 72 -3.55 2.97 -9.30
C ALA A 72 -2.21 3.26 -10.00
N SER A 73 -1.17 2.48 -9.71
CA SER A 73 0.14 2.58 -10.37
C SER A 73 0.07 2.19 -11.85
N VAL A 74 -0.69 1.14 -12.19
CA VAL A 74 -0.96 0.77 -13.59
C VAL A 74 -1.74 1.89 -14.29
N LEU A 75 -2.80 2.42 -13.67
CA LEU A 75 -3.58 3.53 -14.22
C LEU A 75 -2.73 4.79 -14.41
N LEU A 76 -1.79 5.05 -13.50
CA LEU A 76 -0.84 6.16 -13.60
C LEU A 76 0.03 5.98 -14.85
N LEU A 77 0.63 4.82 -15.05
CA LEU A 77 1.42 4.50 -16.24
C LEU A 77 0.59 4.55 -17.54
N MET A 78 -0.69 4.19 -17.47
CA MET A 78 -1.66 4.35 -18.56
C MET A 78 -2.15 5.79 -18.75
N ARG A 79 -1.63 6.72 -17.95
CA ARG A 79 -1.93 8.16 -17.98
C ARG A 79 -3.42 8.49 -17.73
N LYS A 80 -4.09 7.71 -16.89
CA LYS A 80 -5.49 7.90 -16.53
C LYS A 80 -5.62 8.72 -15.25
N LYS A 81 -6.44 9.78 -15.27
CA LYS A 81 -6.74 10.61 -14.09
C LYS A 81 -7.40 9.83 -12.95
N LEU A 82 -8.04 8.71 -13.28
CA LEU A 82 -8.60 7.77 -12.31
C LEU A 82 -7.53 7.25 -11.32
N ALA A 83 -6.25 7.22 -11.70
CA ALA A 83 -5.15 6.82 -10.83
C ALA A 83 -5.17 7.55 -9.48
N THR A 84 -5.43 8.87 -9.48
CA THR A 84 -5.47 9.66 -8.24
C THR A 84 -6.58 9.20 -7.31
N THR A 85 -7.78 8.94 -7.84
CA THR A 85 -8.91 8.44 -7.04
C THR A 85 -8.61 7.07 -6.43
N ILE A 86 -8.02 6.15 -7.22
CA ILE A 86 -7.70 4.82 -6.72
C ILE A 86 -6.54 4.87 -5.71
N PHE A 87 -5.55 5.73 -5.87
CA PHE A 87 -4.51 5.96 -4.86
C PHE A 87 -5.10 6.47 -3.53
N MET A 88 -6.09 7.38 -3.58
CA MET A 88 -6.77 7.83 -2.36
C MET A 88 -7.52 6.70 -1.66
N ILE A 89 -8.22 5.84 -2.41
CA ILE A 89 -8.91 4.66 -1.84
C ILE A 89 -7.91 3.68 -1.21
N SER A 90 -6.81 3.39 -1.92
CA SER A 90 -5.71 2.57 -1.41
C SER A 90 -5.15 3.14 -0.10
N PHE A 91 -4.95 4.45 -0.03
CA PHE A 91 -4.43 5.11 1.16
C PHE A 91 -5.38 5.04 2.36
N VAL A 92 -6.70 5.09 2.13
CA VAL A 92 -7.67 4.80 3.20
C VAL A 92 -7.51 3.37 3.72
N GLY A 93 -7.29 2.40 2.82
CA GLY A 93 -6.94 1.03 3.20
C GLY A 93 -5.69 0.95 4.08
N ILE A 94 -4.63 1.68 3.71
CA ILE A 94 -3.40 1.80 4.52
C ILE A 94 -3.73 2.30 5.92
N VAL A 95 -4.47 3.42 6.03
CA VAL A 95 -4.80 4.01 7.34
C VAL A 95 -5.59 3.03 8.21
N VAL A 96 -6.60 2.37 7.65
CA VAL A 96 -7.41 1.39 8.39
C VAL A 96 -6.57 0.18 8.83
N GLN A 97 -5.69 -0.31 7.97
CA GLN A 97 -4.76 -1.39 8.32
C GLN A 97 -3.79 -0.98 9.44
N MET A 98 -3.27 0.25 9.41
CA MET A 98 -2.36 0.77 10.43
C MET A 98 -3.06 0.94 11.78
N ILE A 99 -4.33 1.38 11.77
CA ILE A 99 -5.14 1.45 12.99
C ILE A 99 -5.25 0.07 13.63
N HIS A 100 -5.54 -0.97 12.83
CA HIS A 100 -5.57 -2.34 13.34
C HIS A 100 -4.22 -2.77 13.93
N SER A 101 -3.14 -2.61 13.16
CA SER A 101 -1.82 -3.10 13.57
C SER A 101 -1.36 -2.47 14.88
N PHE A 102 -1.46 -1.14 15.00
CA PHE A 102 -0.87 -0.41 16.12
C PHE A 102 -1.78 -0.30 17.34
N PHE A 103 -3.09 -0.15 17.15
CA PHE A 103 -4.00 0.11 18.27
C PHE A 103 -4.79 -1.10 18.72
N ILE A 104 -4.90 -2.14 17.89
CA ILE A 104 -5.70 -3.34 18.20
C ILE A 104 -4.80 -4.55 18.40
N SER A 105 -3.79 -4.72 17.54
CA SER A 105 -2.90 -5.87 17.57
C SER A 105 -1.66 -5.70 18.46
N ASN A 106 -1.44 -4.52 19.07
CA ASN A 106 -0.26 -4.16 19.87
C ASN A 106 1.08 -4.54 19.21
N SER A 107 1.17 -4.45 17.88
CA SER A 107 2.36 -4.89 17.13
C SER A 107 3.65 -4.16 17.54
N ILE A 108 3.53 -2.95 18.11
CA ILE A 108 4.66 -2.17 18.66
C ILE A 108 5.25 -2.82 19.92
N GLU A 109 4.43 -3.45 20.77
CA GLU A 109 4.91 -4.16 21.96
C GLU A 109 5.67 -5.43 21.58
N VAL A 110 5.25 -6.08 20.49
CA VAL A 110 5.84 -7.33 19.99
C VAL A 110 7.12 -7.08 19.19
N TYR A 111 7.10 -6.15 18.23
CA TYR A 111 8.24 -5.87 17.34
C TYR A 111 9.17 -4.76 17.85
N GLY A 112 8.80 -4.08 18.94
CA GLY A 112 9.53 -2.94 19.49
C GLY A 112 9.49 -1.68 18.62
N PRO A 113 10.18 -0.60 19.03
CA PRO A 113 10.16 0.70 18.32
C PRO A 113 10.69 0.62 16.88
N GLY A 114 11.61 -0.30 16.60
CA GLY A 114 12.14 -0.55 15.26
C GLY A 114 11.07 -1.05 14.27
N GLY A 115 10.03 -1.72 14.77
CA GLY A 115 8.90 -2.21 13.97
C GLY A 115 8.04 -1.11 13.34
N MET A 116 8.19 0.15 13.77
CA MET A 116 7.43 1.28 13.20
C MET A 116 7.98 1.83 11.88
N VAL A 117 9.24 1.52 11.53
CA VAL A 117 9.90 2.10 10.33
C VAL A 117 9.14 1.76 9.06
N MET A 118 8.79 0.48 8.86
CA MET A 118 8.10 0.02 7.66
C MET A 118 6.67 0.59 7.53
N PRO A 119 5.83 0.56 8.58
CA PRO A 119 4.55 1.27 8.59
C PRO A 119 4.63 2.76 8.23
N VAL A 120 5.58 3.50 8.82
CA VAL A 120 5.76 4.92 8.53
C VAL A 120 6.15 5.12 7.06
N MET A 121 7.04 4.28 6.55
CA MET A 121 7.43 4.29 5.14
C MET A 121 6.24 4.06 4.21
N ILE A 122 5.36 3.10 4.53
CA ILE A 122 4.14 2.83 3.76
C ILE A 122 3.22 4.06 3.72
N ILE A 123 3.01 4.74 4.85
CA ILE A 123 2.19 5.96 4.90
C ILE A 123 2.83 7.08 4.07
N VAL A 124 4.13 7.31 4.22
CA VAL A 124 4.85 8.36 3.49
C VAL A 124 4.78 8.11 1.98
N ILE A 125 5.04 6.88 1.53
CA ILE A 125 4.97 6.53 0.10
C ILE A 125 3.54 6.65 -0.42
N GLY A 126 2.54 6.17 0.32
CA GLY A 126 1.14 6.30 -0.08
C GLY A 126 0.71 7.76 -0.26
N ALA A 127 1.05 8.63 0.69
CA ALA A 127 0.76 10.06 0.60
C ALA A 127 1.52 10.72 -0.57
N TYR A 128 2.79 10.36 -0.76
CA TYR A 128 3.59 10.84 -1.88
C TYR A 128 2.98 10.46 -3.23
N LEU A 129 2.50 9.23 -3.40
CA LEU A 129 1.90 8.77 -4.67
C LEU A 129 0.60 9.51 -5.00
N ILE A 130 -0.23 9.84 -3.99
CA ILE A 130 -1.41 10.69 -4.19
C ILE A 130 -1.01 12.10 -4.64
N TRP A 131 -0.06 12.71 -3.92
CA TRP A 131 0.43 14.04 -4.26
C TRP A 131 1.02 14.07 -5.67
N TYR A 132 1.82 13.06 -6.00
CA TYR A 132 2.47 12.92 -7.29
C TYR A 132 1.45 12.74 -8.42
N SER A 133 0.46 11.87 -8.26
CA SER A 133 -0.58 11.65 -9.27
C SER A 133 -1.43 12.91 -9.48
N LYS A 134 -1.73 13.66 -8.41
CA LYS A 134 -2.39 14.96 -8.51
C LYS A 134 -1.54 15.97 -9.28
N SER A 135 -0.25 16.10 -8.95
CA SER A 135 0.67 16.98 -9.68
C SER A 135 0.79 16.58 -11.16
N ALA A 136 0.83 15.27 -11.47
CA ALA A 136 0.82 14.78 -12.84
C ALA A 136 -0.48 15.14 -13.58
N SER A 137 -1.63 15.15 -12.89
CA SER A 137 -2.90 15.60 -13.46
C SER A 137 -2.90 17.11 -13.73
N ASP A 138 -2.41 17.91 -12.78
CA ASP A 138 -2.32 19.38 -12.91
C ASP A 138 -1.37 19.78 -14.07
N ARG A 139 -0.32 18.99 -14.30
CA ARG A 139 0.61 19.13 -15.45
C ARG A 139 0.05 18.61 -16.78
N GLY A 140 -1.17 18.08 -16.81
CA GLY A 140 -1.77 17.47 -18.00
C GLY A 140 -1.06 16.21 -18.49
N TRP A 141 -0.26 15.55 -17.62
CA TRP A 141 0.41 14.29 -17.94
C TRP A 141 -0.56 13.12 -17.89
N ILE A 142 -1.57 13.18 -17.03
CA ILE A 142 -2.66 12.18 -16.96
C ILE A 142 -4.02 12.86 -17.15
N ASN A 143 -4.93 12.19 -17.85
CA ASN A 143 -6.25 12.72 -18.26
C ASN A 143 -7.41 11.82 -17.83
#